data_AF-A0A925EEX9-F1
#
_entry.id   AF-A0A925EEX9-F1
#
_cell.length_a   1.000
_cell.length_b   1.000
_cell.length_c   1.000
_cell.angle_alpha   90.00
_cell.angle_beta   90.00
_cell.angle_gamma   90.00
#
_symmetry.space_group_name_H-M   'P 1'
#
loop_
_entity.id
_entity.type
_entity.pdbx_description
1 polymer ?
#
loop_
_entity_poly.entity_id
_entity_poly.type
_entity_poly.pdbx_seq_one_letter_code
_entity_poly.pdbx_strand_id
1 'polypeptide(L)'
;MKSLTTLTDPVYTPKERFSLYDKFWLRIMNDKRDLPFIYLLTTIHLLVLPVAVLLFTPVLTGWWWWAVAIPYFYVAQFYFKGSFGLMFHCLCHRKTFKAPYQKPLLAYITWIICPLFGHAPEGYFSHHMGMHHIENNLPDDTSSTMAYQRDSLRGFLAYFFKFLFVGVINTIRYLFNRKRKKLYQRLTAGEYIYLVFCIAMCFVNFKATMV
;
A
#
# COMPACT_ATOMS: atom_id res chain seq x y z
N MET A 1 -18.76 33.96 -17.84
CA MET A 1 -18.00 32.71 -18.03
C MET A 1 -16.71 32.86 -17.21
N LYS A 2 -16.45 32.01 -16.19
CA LYS A 2 -15.20 32.12 -15.42
C LYS A 2 -14.03 31.71 -16.32
N SER A 3 -13.05 32.59 -16.49
CA SER A 3 -11.80 32.25 -17.19
C SER A 3 -11.03 31.27 -16.30
N LEU A 4 -10.79 30.06 -16.77
CA LEU A 4 -9.95 29.09 -16.07
C LEU A 4 -8.49 29.46 -16.31
N THR A 5 -7.68 29.45 -15.26
CA THR A 5 -6.24 29.67 -15.35
C THR A 5 -5.58 28.53 -16.12
N THR A 6 -4.49 28.82 -16.82
CA THR A 6 -3.66 27.81 -17.51
C THR A 6 -3.21 26.75 -16.51
N LEU A 7 -3.45 25.47 -16.83
CA LEU A 7 -3.04 24.35 -15.99
C LEU A 7 -1.51 24.25 -16.00
N THR A 8 -0.88 24.48 -14.85
CA THR A 8 0.59 24.35 -14.67
C THR A 8 1.00 23.02 -14.04
N ASP A 9 0.02 22.15 -13.72
CA ASP A 9 0.28 20.85 -13.13
C ASP A 9 1.08 19.96 -14.10
N PRO A 10 2.04 19.17 -13.59
CA PRO A 10 2.77 18.21 -14.41
C PRO A 10 1.80 17.27 -15.14
N VAL A 11 1.87 17.28 -16.47
CA VAL A 11 1.12 16.37 -17.34
C VAL A 11 2.02 15.25 -17.83
N TYR A 12 1.42 14.13 -18.24
CA TYR A 12 2.16 13.06 -18.88
C TYR A 12 2.81 13.55 -20.18
N THR A 13 4.14 13.57 -20.21
CA THR A 13 4.91 13.80 -21.44
C THR A 13 5.19 12.46 -22.12
N PRO A 14 4.68 12.23 -23.34
CA PRO A 14 4.95 10.99 -24.06
C PRO A 14 6.45 10.81 -24.29
N LYS A 15 6.96 9.61 -23.94
CA LYS A 15 8.32 9.23 -24.33
C LYS A 15 8.42 9.11 -25.85
N GLU A 16 9.45 9.71 -26.44
CA GLU A 16 9.74 9.59 -27.88
C GLU A 16 10.17 8.16 -28.26
N ARG A 17 10.87 7.46 -27.35
CA ARG A 17 11.35 6.10 -27.56
C ARG A 17 11.14 5.24 -26.32
N PHE A 18 10.65 4.02 -26.53
CA PHE A 18 10.50 3.00 -25.49
C PHE A 18 11.70 2.06 -25.46
N SER A 19 12.22 1.80 -24.27
CA SER A 19 13.28 0.79 -24.04
C SER A 19 12.76 -0.63 -24.29
N LEU A 20 13.64 -1.62 -24.36
CA LEU A 20 13.24 -3.03 -24.44
C LEU A 20 12.42 -3.46 -23.22
N TYR A 21 12.80 -2.94 -22.04
CA TYR A 21 12.08 -3.16 -20.80
C TYR A 21 10.66 -2.55 -20.85
N ASP A 22 10.52 -1.33 -21.36
CA ASP A 22 9.21 -0.70 -21.55
C ASP A 22 8.34 -1.52 -22.50
N LYS A 23 8.90 -1.92 -23.65
CA LYS A 23 8.20 -2.72 -24.66
C LYS A 23 7.75 -4.06 -24.11
N PHE A 24 8.52 -4.68 -23.22
CA PHE A 24 8.12 -5.92 -22.55
C PHE A 24 6.85 -5.70 -21.70
N TRP A 25 6.85 -4.71 -20.82
CA TRP A 25 5.71 -4.45 -19.94
C TRP A 25 4.48 -3.91 -20.68
N LEU A 26 4.67 -3.10 -21.71
CA LEU A 26 3.56 -2.61 -22.56
C LEU A 26 2.82 -3.74 -23.27
N ARG A 27 3.40 -4.94 -23.44
CA ARG A 27 2.67 -6.11 -23.94
C ARG A 27 1.61 -6.60 -22.97
N ILE A 28 1.75 -6.34 -21.68
CA ILE A 28 0.86 -6.85 -20.62
C ILE A 28 0.08 -5.74 -19.89
N MET A 29 0.41 -4.46 -20.13
CA MET A 29 -0.29 -3.31 -19.56
C MET A 29 -1.39 -2.79 -20.49
N ASN A 30 -2.39 -2.10 -19.91
CA ASN A 30 -3.45 -1.45 -20.67
C ASN A 30 -3.11 0.01 -21.03
N ASP A 31 -2.31 0.70 -20.21
CA ASP A 31 -1.97 2.12 -20.42
C ASP A 31 -0.48 2.37 -20.19
N LYS A 32 0.18 3.02 -21.15
CA LYS A 32 1.60 3.39 -21.07
C LYS A 32 1.90 4.42 -19.98
N ARG A 33 0.91 5.21 -19.56
CA ARG A 33 1.03 6.20 -18.48
C ARG A 33 1.30 5.54 -17.13
N ASP A 34 1.06 4.24 -17.02
CA ASP A 34 1.24 3.47 -15.78
C ASP A 34 2.66 2.87 -15.68
N LEU A 35 3.51 3.04 -16.70
CA LEU A 35 4.90 2.58 -16.66
C LEU A 35 5.68 3.01 -15.41
N PRO A 36 5.51 4.24 -14.85
CA PRO A 36 6.14 4.62 -13.60
C PRO A 36 5.85 3.66 -12.44
N PHE A 37 4.68 3.01 -12.41
CA PHE A 37 4.35 2.02 -11.38
C PHE A 37 5.21 0.77 -11.48
N ILE A 38 5.53 0.35 -12.71
CA ILE A 38 6.39 -0.79 -12.97
C ILE A 38 7.84 -0.49 -12.60
N TYR A 39 8.31 0.72 -12.90
CA TYR A 39 9.64 1.17 -12.48
C TYR A 39 9.73 1.17 -10.95
N LEU A 40 8.74 1.76 -10.27
CA LEU A 40 8.67 1.78 -8.82
C LEU A 40 8.67 0.36 -8.24
N LEU A 41 7.83 -0.54 -8.76
CA LEU A 41 7.81 -1.93 -8.33
C LEU A 41 9.18 -2.58 -8.53
N THR A 42 9.82 -2.40 -9.68
CA THR A 42 11.15 -2.98 -9.93
C THR A 42 12.20 -2.44 -8.98
N THR A 43 12.20 -1.13 -8.70
CA THR A 43 13.07 -0.54 -7.70
C THR A 43 12.82 -1.14 -6.31
N ILE A 44 11.56 -1.33 -5.91
CA ILE A 44 11.21 -1.99 -4.63
C ILE A 44 11.74 -3.44 -4.60
N HIS A 45 11.61 -4.19 -5.70
CA HIS A 45 12.11 -5.57 -5.78
C HIS A 45 13.63 -5.66 -5.72
N LEU A 46 14.35 -4.62 -6.16
CA LEU A 46 15.81 -4.60 -6.15
C LEU A 46 16.38 -4.05 -4.84
N LEU A 47 15.72 -3.07 -4.23
CA LEU A 47 16.26 -2.31 -3.09
C LEU A 47 15.62 -2.67 -1.75
N VAL A 48 14.34 -3.05 -1.73
CA VAL A 48 13.61 -3.30 -0.48
C VAL A 48 13.53 -4.80 -0.20
N LEU A 49 13.04 -5.61 -1.15
CA LEU A 49 12.78 -7.03 -0.91
C LEU A 49 14.05 -7.83 -0.54
N PRO A 50 15.19 -7.72 -1.25
CA PRO A 50 16.39 -8.50 -0.94
C PRO A 50 16.99 -8.09 0.40
N VAL A 51 16.95 -6.80 0.73
CA VAL A 51 17.45 -6.25 2.00
C VAL A 51 16.56 -6.70 3.17
N ALA A 52 15.23 -6.72 2.98
CA ALA A 52 14.31 -7.29 3.95
C ALA A 52 14.69 -8.74 4.27
N VAL A 53 14.88 -9.58 3.24
CA VAL A 53 15.32 -10.97 3.42
C VAL A 53 16.69 -11.05 4.12
N LEU A 54 17.66 -10.22 3.71
CA LEU A 54 19.00 -10.19 4.29
C LEU A 54 18.96 -9.93 5.81
N LEU A 55 18.09 -9.03 6.28
CA LEU A 55 17.95 -8.71 7.70
C LEU A 55 17.46 -9.90 8.55
N PHE A 56 16.77 -10.87 7.95
CA PHE A 56 16.36 -12.12 8.61
C PHE A 56 17.45 -13.20 8.62
N THR A 57 18.57 -13.01 7.92
CA THR A 57 19.66 -13.99 7.87
C THR A 57 20.73 -13.72 8.94
N PRO A 58 21.56 -14.71 9.31
CA PRO A 58 22.69 -14.52 10.22
C PRO A 58 23.91 -13.86 9.55
N VAL A 59 23.83 -13.45 8.28
CA VAL A 59 24.98 -12.88 7.53
C VAL A 59 25.48 -11.58 8.15
N LEU A 60 24.57 -10.73 8.63
CA LEU A 60 24.90 -9.46 9.27
C LEU A 60 24.69 -9.59 10.79
N THR A 61 25.69 -9.19 11.57
CA THR A 61 25.64 -9.24 13.03
C THR A 61 26.14 -7.93 13.66
N GLY A 62 25.77 -7.70 14.92
CA GLY A 62 26.21 -6.52 15.68
C GLY A 62 25.87 -5.20 14.99
N TRP A 63 26.85 -4.30 14.91
CA TRP A 63 26.69 -2.98 14.29
C TRP A 63 26.43 -3.02 12.78
N TRP A 64 26.94 -4.03 12.06
CA TRP A 64 26.71 -4.16 10.62
C TRP A 64 25.25 -4.44 10.29
N TRP A 65 24.53 -5.14 11.17
CA TRP A 65 23.09 -5.35 11.01
C TRP A 65 22.34 -4.01 11.10
N TRP A 66 22.64 -3.20 12.12
CA TRP A 66 22.01 -1.88 12.31
C TRP A 66 22.36 -0.89 11.20
N ALA A 67 23.61 -0.94 10.71
CA ALA A 67 24.06 -0.12 9.58
C ALA A 67 23.26 -0.38 8.29
N VAL A 68 22.63 -1.56 8.15
CA VAL A 68 21.73 -1.89 7.04
C VAL A 68 20.27 -1.66 7.40
N ALA A 69 19.84 -2.05 8.60
CA ALA A 69 18.45 -1.93 9.06
C ALA A 69 17.95 -0.49 9.10
N ILE A 70 18.76 0.46 9.59
CA ILE A 70 18.36 1.87 9.71
C ILE A 70 18.14 2.51 8.32
N PRO A 71 19.08 2.43 7.35
CA PRO A 71 18.83 2.91 6.00
C PRO A 71 17.67 2.18 5.32
N TYR A 72 17.55 0.87 5.49
CA TYR A 72 16.42 0.08 4.97
C TYR A 72 15.09 0.64 5.47
N PHE A 73 14.96 0.84 6.79
CA PHE A 73 13.75 1.38 7.40
C PHE A 73 13.39 2.75 6.83
N TYR A 74 14.38 3.65 6.73
CA TYR A 74 14.18 4.98 6.17
C TYR A 74 13.68 4.92 4.72
N VAL A 75 14.39 4.15 3.88
CA VAL A 75 14.10 4.01 2.45
C VAL A 75 12.73 3.35 2.23
N ALA A 76 12.40 2.31 2.98
CA ALA A 76 11.12 1.62 2.86
C ALA A 76 9.96 2.47 3.40
N GLN A 77 10.05 2.93 4.66
CA GLN A 77 8.91 3.52 5.37
C GLN A 77 8.70 5.01 5.13
N PHE A 78 9.76 5.78 4.85
CA PHE A 78 9.65 7.23 4.65
C PHE A 78 9.79 7.64 3.19
N TYR A 79 10.69 6.99 2.43
CA TYR A 79 10.93 7.36 1.03
C TYR A 79 9.93 6.70 0.07
N PHE A 80 9.82 5.37 0.07
CA PHE A 80 8.98 4.66 -0.90
C PHE A 80 7.51 4.56 -0.51
N LYS A 81 7.17 4.56 0.79
CA LYS A 81 5.80 4.32 1.29
C LYS A 81 4.74 5.21 0.65
N GLY A 82 5.01 6.51 0.51
CA GLY A 82 4.06 7.45 -0.10
C GLY A 82 3.79 7.14 -1.58
N SER A 83 4.86 7.01 -2.37
CA SER A 83 4.78 6.67 -3.80
C SER A 83 4.14 5.29 -4.03
N PHE A 84 4.49 4.31 -3.19
CA PHE A 84 3.87 2.98 -3.22
C PHE A 84 2.38 3.04 -2.90
N GLY A 85 2.00 3.79 -1.85
CA GLY A 85 0.60 3.98 -1.48
C GLY A 85 -0.23 4.60 -2.61
N LEU A 86 0.31 5.62 -3.30
CA LEU A 86 -0.34 6.24 -4.46
C LEU A 86 -0.45 5.26 -5.64
N MET A 87 0.62 4.54 -5.95
CA MET A 87 0.59 3.50 -6.97
C MET A 87 -0.49 2.46 -6.66
N PHE A 88 -0.51 1.94 -5.43
CA PHE A 88 -1.44 0.90 -5.01
C PHE A 88 -2.89 1.41 -5.01
N HIS A 89 -3.13 2.65 -4.58
CA HIS A 89 -4.40 3.35 -4.73
C HIS A 89 -4.89 3.30 -6.18
N CYS A 90 -4.03 3.68 -7.13
CA CYS A 90 -4.38 3.64 -8.54
C CYS A 90 -4.66 2.20 -9.03
N LEU A 91 -3.83 1.22 -8.65
CA LEU A 91 -4.04 -0.19 -9.01
C LEU A 91 -5.37 -0.76 -8.49
N CYS A 92 -5.89 -0.24 -7.38
CA CYS A 92 -7.20 -0.62 -6.84
C CYS A 92 -8.36 -0.03 -7.65
N HIS A 93 -8.17 1.16 -8.24
CA HIS A 93 -9.19 1.89 -8.99
C HIS A 93 -9.28 1.52 -10.46
N ARG A 94 -8.16 1.11 -11.07
CA ARG A 94 -8.12 0.83 -12.52
C ARG A 94 -7.44 -0.50 -12.84
N LYS A 95 -7.84 -1.07 -13.98
CA LYS A 95 -7.18 -2.24 -14.55
C LYS A 95 -5.89 -1.81 -15.25
N THR A 96 -4.77 -1.81 -14.53
CA THR A 96 -3.45 -1.46 -15.11
C THR A 96 -2.92 -2.55 -16.04
N PHE A 97 -3.26 -3.82 -15.81
CA PHE A 97 -2.82 -4.96 -16.60
C PHE A 97 -3.95 -5.57 -17.44
N LYS A 98 -3.58 -6.21 -18.55
CA LYS A 98 -4.50 -6.99 -19.39
C LYS A 98 -5.14 -8.12 -18.57
N ALA A 99 -6.34 -8.53 -18.98
CA ALA A 99 -7.20 -9.43 -18.19
C ALA A 99 -6.50 -10.69 -17.62
N PRO A 100 -5.63 -11.41 -18.37
CA PRO A 100 -4.94 -12.59 -17.83
C PRO A 100 -3.99 -12.29 -16.67
N TYR A 101 -3.41 -11.08 -16.63
CA TYR A 101 -2.35 -10.71 -15.68
C TYR A 101 -2.86 -9.85 -14.51
N GLN A 102 -4.03 -9.22 -14.65
CA GLN A 102 -4.55 -8.29 -13.64
C GLN A 102 -4.70 -8.92 -12.26
N LYS A 103 -5.37 -10.07 -12.16
CA LYS A 103 -5.63 -10.71 -10.85
C LYS A 103 -4.35 -11.25 -10.21
N PRO A 104 -3.50 -12.04 -10.90
CA PRO A 104 -2.27 -12.56 -10.30
C PRO A 104 -1.31 -11.46 -9.84
N LEU A 105 -1.09 -10.43 -10.66
CA LEU A 105 -0.17 -9.35 -10.31
C LEU A 105 -0.71 -8.50 -9.16
N LEU A 106 -2.00 -8.17 -9.15
CA LEU A 106 -2.60 -7.44 -8.04
C LEU A 106 -2.55 -8.26 -6.74
N ALA A 107 -2.81 -9.57 -6.82
CA ALA A 107 -2.70 -10.47 -5.67
C ALA A 107 -1.27 -10.52 -5.13
N TYR A 108 -0.28 -10.68 -6.00
CA TYR A 108 1.13 -10.65 -5.61
C TYR A 108 1.50 -9.33 -4.92
N ILE A 109 1.11 -8.18 -5.48
CA ILE A 109 1.38 -6.87 -4.87
C ILE A 109 0.69 -6.76 -3.51
N THR A 110 -0.56 -7.21 -3.41
CA THR A 110 -1.37 -7.13 -2.17
C THR A 110 -0.85 -8.06 -1.07
N TRP A 111 -0.35 -9.23 -1.42
CA TRP A 111 0.02 -10.26 -0.43
C TRP A 111 1.51 -10.31 -0.12
N ILE A 112 2.38 -9.81 -1.01
CA ILE A 112 3.84 -9.87 -0.85
C ILE A 112 4.43 -8.48 -0.64
N ILE A 113 4.05 -7.51 -1.46
CA ILE A 113 4.67 -6.19 -1.45
C ILE A 113 4.04 -5.27 -0.40
N CYS A 114 2.71 -5.25 -0.28
CA CYS A 114 1.99 -4.47 0.73
C CYS A 114 2.49 -4.68 2.17
N PRO A 115 2.73 -5.93 2.64
CA PRO A 115 3.30 -6.18 3.97
C PRO A 115 4.61 -5.44 4.27
N LEU A 116 5.48 -5.24 3.27
CA LEU A 116 6.75 -4.52 3.43
C LEU A 116 6.55 -3.03 3.78
N PHE A 117 5.35 -2.49 3.55
CA PHE A 117 5.00 -1.09 3.82
C PHE A 117 3.97 -0.96 4.97
N GLY A 118 3.75 -2.02 5.74
CA GLY A 118 2.83 -2.04 6.86
C GLY A 118 1.35 -2.10 6.46
N HIS A 119 1.06 -2.58 5.24
CA HIS A 119 -0.31 -2.88 4.82
C HIS A 119 -0.58 -4.37 4.99
N ALA A 120 -1.47 -4.72 5.92
CA ALA A 120 -2.04 -6.06 5.95
C ALA A 120 -2.72 -6.35 4.59
N PRO A 121 -2.53 -7.55 4.02
CA PRO A 121 -3.16 -7.92 2.76
C PRO A 121 -4.68 -7.76 2.85
N GLU A 122 -5.32 -7.35 1.75
CA GLU A 122 -6.77 -7.09 1.64
C GLU A 122 -7.29 -5.91 2.49
N GLY A 123 -6.52 -5.43 3.47
CA GLY A 123 -6.78 -4.30 4.36
C GLY A 123 -7.21 -3.04 3.63
N TYR A 124 -6.25 -2.45 2.91
CA TYR A 124 -6.45 -1.22 2.18
C TYR A 124 -7.57 -1.33 1.14
N PHE A 125 -7.60 -2.39 0.33
CA PHE A 125 -8.65 -2.54 -0.70
C PHE A 125 -10.05 -2.60 -0.08
N SER A 126 -10.22 -3.38 1.00
CA SER A 126 -11.52 -3.57 1.64
C SER A 126 -11.99 -2.33 2.39
N HIS A 127 -11.09 -1.60 3.03
CA HIS A 127 -11.39 -0.31 3.66
C HIS A 127 -11.70 0.76 2.59
N HIS A 128 -10.78 0.95 1.65
CA HIS A 128 -10.80 2.03 0.68
C HIS A 128 -11.93 1.90 -0.35
N MET A 129 -12.00 0.75 -1.04
CA MET A 129 -13.03 0.50 -2.05
C MET A 129 -14.34 -0.01 -1.44
N GLY A 130 -14.26 -0.67 -0.28
CA GLY A 130 -15.41 -1.32 0.34
C GLY A 130 -16.23 -0.43 1.28
N MET A 131 -15.65 0.68 1.77
CA MET A 131 -16.31 1.62 2.68
C MET A 131 -16.01 3.07 2.27
N HIS A 132 -14.74 3.50 2.28
CA HIS A 132 -14.38 4.92 2.18
C HIS A 132 -14.89 5.59 0.89
N HIS A 133 -14.68 4.96 -0.27
CA HIS A 133 -15.18 5.49 -1.54
C HIS A 133 -16.69 5.47 -1.71
N ILE A 134 -17.39 4.67 -0.93
CA ILE A 134 -18.84 4.52 -1.05
C ILE A 134 -19.53 5.53 -0.18
N GLU A 135 -19.03 5.69 1.03
CA GLU A 135 -19.55 6.65 2.00
C GLU A 135 -18.96 8.05 1.78
N ASN A 136 -17.89 8.22 0.97
CA ASN A 136 -17.30 9.50 0.59
C ASN A 136 -16.96 10.40 1.79
N ASN A 137 -16.38 9.82 2.85
CA ASN A 137 -16.02 10.53 4.09
C ASN A 137 -17.23 11.16 4.82
N LEU A 138 -18.47 10.74 4.53
CA LEU A 138 -19.69 11.16 5.23
C LEU A 138 -19.87 10.39 6.56
N PRO A 139 -20.89 10.70 7.40
CA PRO A 139 -21.01 10.10 8.74
C PRO A 139 -21.05 8.57 8.80
N ASP A 140 -21.51 7.90 7.75
CA ASP A 140 -21.53 6.43 7.65
C ASP A 140 -20.13 5.83 7.39
N ASP A 141 -19.16 6.64 6.97
CA ASP A 141 -17.75 6.25 6.89
C ASP A 141 -17.17 6.18 8.30
N THR A 142 -16.85 4.97 8.76
CA THR A 142 -16.27 4.79 10.10
C THR A 142 -14.87 5.39 10.26
N SER A 143 -14.22 5.72 9.13
CA SER A 143 -12.97 6.47 9.04
C SER A 143 -13.16 7.94 8.66
N SER A 144 -14.39 8.47 8.76
CA SER A 144 -14.65 9.88 8.46
C SER A 144 -13.81 10.82 9.33
N THR A 145 -13.29 11.84 8.67
CA THR A 145 -12.56 12.95 9.29
C THR A 145 -13.46 14.12 9.67
N MET A 146 -14.77 14.09 9.38
CA MET A 146 -15.69 15.23 9.57
C MET A 146 -15.77 15.72 11.02
N ALA A 147 -15.60 14.82 11.99
CA ALA A 147 -15.67 15.15 13.41
C ALA A 147 -14.38 15.80 13.96
N TYR A 148 -13.33 15.94 13.15
CA TYR A 148 -12.02 16.42 13.60
C TYR A 148 -11.66 17.75 12.95
N GLN A 149 -11.03 18.61 13.74
CA GLN A 149 -10.49 19.87 13.28
C GLN A 149 -9.15 19.63 12.53
N ARG A 150 -9.06 20.07 11.27
CA ARG A 150 -7.96 19.71 10.35
C ARG A 150 -6.62 20.40 10.65
N ASP A 151 -6.66 21.57 11.29
CA ASP A 151 -5.48 22.32 11.71
C ASP A 151 -5.09 22.07 13.18
N SER A 152 -5.73 21.09 13.84
CA SER A 152 -5.46 20.75 15.23
C SER A 152 -4.56 19.52 15.36
N LEU A 153 -3.40 19.67 16.01
CA LEU A 153 -2.55 18.53 16.37
C LEU A 153 -3.28 17.51 17.24
N ARG A 154 -4.09 17.99 18.21
CA ARG A 154 -4.92 17.12 19.05
C ARG A 154 -5.97 16.38 18.22
N GLY A 155 -6.62 17.07 17.27
CA GLY A 155 -7.57 16.45 16.33
C GLY A 155 -6.91 15.36 15.49
N PHE A 156 -5.73 15.64 14.95
CA PHE A 156 -4.92 14.68 14.20
C PHE A 156 -4.57 13.45 15.03
N LEU A 157 -4.00 13.62 16.24
CA LEU A 157 -3.60 12.50 17.09
C LEU A 157 -4.81 11.64 17.51
N ALA A 158 -5.94 12.28 17.84
CA ALA A 158 -7.17 11.56 18.17
C ALA A 158 -7.67 10.70 17.00
N TYR A 159 -7.69 11.27 15.78
CA TYR A 159 -8.04 10.51 14.57
C TYR A 159 -7.04 9.39 14.28
N PHE A 160 -5.74 9.70 14.33
CA PHE A 160 -4.66 8.76 14.04
C PHE A 160 -4.72 7.52 14.93
N PHE A 161 -4.82 7.69 16.25
CA PHE A 161 -4.89 6.56 17.18
C PHE A 161 -6.23 5.80 17.08
N LYS A 162 -7.36 6.48 16.84
CA LYS A 162 -8.64 5.80 16.56
C LYS A 162 -8.52 4.90 15.33
N PHE A 163 -7.94 5.42 14.26
CA PHE A 163 -7.75 4.69 13.01
C PHE A 163 -6.78 3.51 13.21
N LEU A 164 -5.66 3.73 13.89
CA LEU A 164 -4.64 2.71 14.14
C LEU A 164 -5.19 1.53 14.94
N PHE A 165 -5.88 1.78 16.05
CA PHE A 165 -6.30 0.70 16.96
C PHE A 165 -7.66 0.08 16.63
N VAL A 166 -8.59 0.86 16.07
CA VAL A 166 -9.98 0.41 15.90
C VAL A 166 -10.44 0.48 14.44
N GLY A 167 -9.66 1.08 13.53
CA GLY A 167 -10.04 1.27 12.13
C GLY A 167 -10.36 -0.05 11.41
N VAL A 168 -9.52 -1.07 11.59
CA VAL A 168 -9.74 -2.40 10.97
C VAL A 168 -11.01 -3.06 11.51
N ILE A 169 -11.23 -3.01 12.82
CA ILE A 169 -12.40 -3.62 13.49
C ILE A 169 -13.67 -2.92 13.00
N ASN A 170 -13.67 -1.59 12.94
CA ASN A 170 -14.79 -0.81 12.45
C ASN A 170 -15.10 -1.11 10.98
N THR A 171 -14.06 -1.28 10.15
CA THR A 171 -14.21 -1.66 8.75
C THR A 171 -14.84 -3.04 8.61
N ILE A 172 -14.36 -4.05 9.36
CA ILE A 172 -14.95 -5.40 9.35
C ILE A 172 -16.42 -5.35 9.75
N ARG A 173 -16.75 -4.65 10.83
CA ARG A 173 -18.14 -4.48 11.31
C ARG A 173 -19.03 -3.79 10.28
N TYR A 174 -18.55 -2.70 9.67
CA TYR A 174 -19.25 -2.00 8.60
C TYR A 174 -19.55 -2.94 7.43
N LEU A 175 -18.55 -3.66 6.93
CA LEU A 175 -18.70 -4.58 5.80
C LEU A 175 -19.65 -5.75 6.13
N PHE A 176 -19.59 -6.26 7.36
CA PHE A 176 -20.51 -7.28 7.86
C PHE A 176 -21.96 -6.77 7.90
N ASN A 177 -22.19 -5.60 8.50
CA ASN A 177 -23.52 -4.99 8.64
C ASN A 177 -24.14 -4.64 7.27
N ARG A 178 -23.30 -4.22 6.31
CA ARG A 178 -23.72 -3.97 4.92
C ARG A 178 -23.78 -5.24 4.05
N LYS A 179 -23.65 -6.43 4.65
CA LYS A 179 -23.74 -7.76 3.99
C LYS A 179 -22.72 -7.96 2.85
N ARG A 180 -21.54 -7.32 2.92
CA ARG A 180 -20.47 -7.39 1.92
C ARG A 180 -19.57 -8.60 2.16
N LYS A 181 -20.14 -9.80 2.03
CA LYS A 181 -19.53 -11.07 2.47
C LYS A 181 -18.08 -11.26 2.02
N LYS A 182 -17.84 -11.10 0.72
CA LYS A 182 -16.51 -11.30 0.13
C LYS A 182 -15.44 -10.35 0.70
N LEU A 183 -15.80 -9.10 1.00
CA LEU A 183 -14.83 -8.11 1.48
C LEU A 183 -14.49 -8.34 2.94
N TYR A 184 -15.49 -8.53 3.83
CA TYR A 184 -15.17 -8.76 5.24
C TYR A 184 -14.42 -10.08 5.44
N GLN A 185 -14.73 -11.13 4.67
CA GLN A 185 -14.01 -12.41 4.77
C GLN A 185 -12.54 -12.27 4.34
N ARG A 186 -12.28 -11.59 3.23
CA ARG A 186 -10.91 -11.36 2.74
C ARG A 186 -10.11 -10.46 3.67
N LEU A 187 -10.72 -9.36 4.15
CA LEU A 187 -10.12 -8.49 5.15
C LEU A 187 -9.75 -9.26 6.42
N THR A 188 -10.72 -10.01 6.97
CA THR A 188 -10.51 -10.79 8.21
C THR A 188 -9.41 -11.83 8.02
N ALA A 189 -9.42 -12.58 6.91
CA ALA A 189 -8.40 -13.57 6.62
C ALA A 189 -7.01 -12.93 6.42
N GLY A 190 -6.93 -11.83 5.66
CA GLY A 190 -5.69 -11.10 5.42
C GLY A 190 -5.05 -10.58 6.70
N GLU A 191 -5.84 -10.00 7.59
CA GLU A 191 -5.40 -9.52 8.90
C GLU A 191 -4.87 -10.67 9.78
N TYR A 192 -5.64 -11.76 9.94
CA TYR A 192 -5.20 -12.88 10.77
C TYR A 192 -3.97 -13.58 10.20
N ILE A 193 -3.91 -13.81 8.89
CA ILE A 193 -2.74 -14.42 8.24
C ILE A 193 -1.51 -13.53 8.43
N TYR A 194 -1.66 -12.21 8.26
CA TYR A 194 -0.56 -11.27 8.45
C TYR A 194 -0.07 -11.23 9.90
N LEU A 195 -0.98 -11.17 10.88
CA LEU A 195 -0.62 -11.21 12.29
C LEU A 195 0.06 -12.51 12.68
N VAL A 196 -0.47 -13.67 12.27
CA VAL A 196 0.15 -14.97 12.51
C VAL A 196 1.54 -15.04 11.88
N PHE A 197 1.68 -14.53 10.65
CA PHE A 197 2.98 -14.45 9.99
C PHE A 197 3.97 -13.58 10.78
N CYS A 198 3.60 -12.36 11.18
CA CYS A 198 4.45 -11.48 11.99
C CYS A 198 4.83 -12.13 13.32
N ILE A 199 3.88 -12.76 14.02
CA ILE A 199 4.15 -13.48 15.28
C ILE A 199 5.14 -14.61 15.03
N ALA A 200 4.95 -15.42 13.98
CA ALA A 200 5.89 -16.48 13.63
C ALA A 200 7.29 -15.92 13.31
N MET A 201 7.38 -14.83 12.56
CA MET A 201 8.66 -14.19 12.22
C MET A 201 9.36 -13.57 13.43
N CYS A 202 8.63 -13.14 14.47
CA CYS A 202 9.24 -12.73 15.74
C CYS A 202 10.06 -13.85 16.39
N PHE A 203 9.66 -15.12 16.22
CA PHE A 203 10.43 -16.28 16.70
C PHE A 203 11.62 -16.64 15.80
N VAL A 204 11.60 -16.20 14.53
CA VAL A 204 12.73 -16.36 13.61
C VAL A 204 13.78 -15.28 13.87
N ASN A 205 13.37 -14.01 13.86
CA ASN A 205 14.21 -12.87 14.19
C ASN A 205 13.34 -11.69 14.66
N PHE A 206 13.26 -11.52 15.98
CA PHE A 206 12.50 -10.45 16.61
C PHE A 206 12.92 -9.06 16.12
N LYS A 207 14.23 -8.79 16.05
CA LYS A 207 14.74 -7.47 15.65
C LYS A 207 14.34 -7.13 14.22
N ALA A 208 14.52 -8.07 13.30
CA ALA A 208 14.15 -7.87 11.89
C ALA A 208 12.64 -7.70 11.70
N THR A 209 11.82 -8.37 12.50
CA THR A 209 10.35 -8.25 12.41
C THR A 209 9.83 -6.89 12.89
N MET A 210 10.58 -6.22 13.78
CA MET A 210 10.22 -4.92 14.33
C MET A 210 10.71 -3.73 13.47
N VAL A 211 11.42 -3.99 12.38
CA VAL A 211 11.91 -2.99 11.40
C VAL A 211 10.98 -2.96 10.19
#